data_AF-A0AAJ2WH19-F1
#
_entry.id   AF-A0AAJ2WH19-F1
#
_cell.length_a   1.000
_cell.length_b   1.000
_cell.length_c   1.000
_cell.angle_alpha   90.00
_cell.angle_beta   90.00
_cell.angle_gamma   90.00
#
_symmetry.space_group_name_H-M   'P 1'
#
loop_
_entity.id
_entity.type
_entity.pdbx_description
1 polymer ?
#
loop_
_entity_poly.entity_id
_entity_poly.type
_entity_poly.pdbx_seq_one_letter_code
_entity_poly.pdbx_strand_id
1 'polypeptide(L)'
;MKKLLSVVSVMLAAASVCACVSCGGRTKKDLSSATSLADLNGAVLGAQNGTFHLEALDQVEGIEKKSYPDFTDLLNALNSGAIDGYVAEEPTAYDVCSKDSSLAFVPLKNNDTGFTATDEETGIAVAFKKGSDMVATVSAIIDEIPTETRQELMRQIVEISANTDVEYASALALEIPETDGSNGTFKVAMECAYSPFNWTQTTDANGAVPISGKDNLYANGYDVVVARYIAAKLGMTLEVYSYEWDSLIAAVQSGAVDAIAAGMSPTAERAEQVDFTDCYYNSNLVIIYKK
;
A
#
# COMPACT_ATOMS: atom_id res chain seq x y z
N MET A 1 57.75 41.03 59.31
CA MET A 1 56.70 40.42 60.15
C MET A 1 55.48 40.14 59.28
N LYS A 2 54.94 38.92 59.43
CA LYS A 2 53.57 38.46 59.14
C LYS A 2 53.02 38.59 57.70
N LYS A 3 52.79 37.40 57.13
CA LYS A 3 51.85 37.06 56.06
C LYS A 3 50.45 37.59 56.34
N LEU A 4 49.70 37.98 55.30
CA LEU A 4 48.27 37.66 55.19
C LEU A 4 47.86 37.64 53.70
N LEU A 5 47.28 36.51 53.29
CA LEU A 5 46.58 36.30 52.02
C LEU A 5 45.16 36.86 52.11
N SER A 6 44.57 37.35 51.01
CA SER A 6 43.24 36.90 50.56
C SER A 6 42.81 37.47 49.19
N VAL A 7 42.54 36.52 48.30
CA VAL A 7 41.38 36.45 47.36
C VAL A 7 41.22 37.57 46.32
N VAL A 8 41.72 37.30 45.11
CA VAL A 8 41.20 37.89 43.87
C VAL A 8 40.14 36.94 43.32
N SER A 9 38.88 37.38 43.34
CA SER A 9 37.77 36.70 42.69
C SER A 9 37.95 36.71 41.17
N VAL A 10 38.20 35.55 40.58
CA VAL A 10 38.09 35.36 39.12
C VAL A 10 36.61 35.20 38.81
N MET A 11 35.97 36.25 38.31
CA MET A 11 34.68 36.14 37.64
C MET A 11 34.89 35.37 36.34
N LEU A 12 34.54 34.09 36.35
CA LEU A 12 34.40 33.28 35.14
C LEU A 12 33.14 33.75 34.42
N ALA A 13 33.29 34.59 33.40
CA ALA A 13 32.21 34.87 32.46
C ALA A 13 31.96 33.60 31.64
N ALA A 14 30.94 32.83 32.04
CA ALA A 14 30.41 31.76 31.22
C ALA A 14 29.77 32.39 29.98
N ALA A 15 30.52 32.45 28.88
CA ALA A 15 29.94 32.66 27.56
C ALA A 15 29.11 31.42 27.25
N SER A 16 27.81 31.50 27.55
CA SER A 16 26.80 30.58 27.05
C SER A 16 26.83 30.66 25.53
N VAL A 17 27.58 29.76 24.90
CA VAL A 17 27.42 29.43 23.49
C VAL A 17 26.02 28.84 23.38
N CYS A 18 25.05 29.70 23.06
CA CYS A 18 23.79 29.27 22.52
C CYS A 18 24.14 28.63 21.18
N ALA A 19 24.40 27.32 21.21
CA ALA A 19 24.42 26.53 19.99
C ALA A 19 23.00 26.62 19.46
N CYS A 20 22.80 27.52 18.50
CA CYS A 20 21.69 27.42 17.58
C CYS A 20 21.83 26.04 16.95
N VAL A 21 21.11 25.06 17.50
CA VAL A 21 20.77 23.83 16.79
C VAL A 21 20.02 24.35 15.58
N SER A 22 20.75 24.51 14.48
CA SER A 22 20.14 24.59 13.16
C SER A 22 19.12 23.46 13.13
N CYS A 23 17.87 23.79 12.84
CA CYS A 23 16.86 22.81 12.44
C CYS A 23 17.40 22.13 11.18
N GLY A 24 18.32 21.19 11.37
CA GLY A 24 19.07 20.54 10.31
C GLY A 24 18.14 19.56 9.63
N GLY A 25 17.46 20.03 8.59
CA GLY A 25 16.80 19.12 7.66
C GLY A 25 17.83 18.11 7.15
N ARG A 26 17.42 16.85 7.03
CA ARG A 26 18.25 15.81 6.43
C ARG A 26 18.68 16.22 5.02
N THR A 27 19.87 15.83 4.60
CA THR A 27 20.28 15.98 3.18
C THR A 27 19.52 14.94 2.36
N LYS A 28 18.63 15.40 1.47
CA LYS A 28 17.86 14.55 0.55
C LYS A 28 18.80 13.87 -0.46
N LYS A 29 18.63 12.57 -0.67
CA LYS A 29 19.24 11.83 -1.77
C LYS A 29 18.42 12.08 -3.04
N ASP A 30 19.07 12.53 -4.10
CA ASP A 30 18.44 12.62 -5.42
C ASP A 30 18.37 11.22 -6.05
N LEU A 31 17.16 10.80 -6.41
CA LEU A 31 16.85 9.50 -7.03
C LEU A 31 16.47 9.63 -8.51
N SER A 32 16.54 10.83 -9.09
CA SER A 32 16.06 11.11 -10.46
C SER A 32 16.81 10.40 -11.58
N SER A 33 18.02 9.92 -11.30
CA SER A 33 18.86 9.16 -12.23
C SER A 33 19.03 7.69 -11.83
N ALA A 34 18.36 7.24 -10.77
CA ALA A 34 18.43 5.86 -10.31
C ALA A 34 17.77 4.93 -11.33
N THR A 35 18.39 3.77 -11.55
CA THR A 35 17.88 2.71 -12.44
C THR A 35 18.01 1.32 -11.84
N SER A 36 18.69 1.19 -10.69
CA SER A 36 18.95 -0.06 -10.00
C SER A 36 18.94 0.13 -8.48
N LEU A 37 18.87 -0.97 -7.71
CA LEU A 37 18.98 -0.91 -6.24
C LEU A 37 20.29 -0.26 -5.76
N ALA A 38 21.40 -0.45 -6.48
CA ALA A 38 22.70 0.12 -6.12
C ALA A 38 22.69 1.67 -6.11
N ASP A 39 21.88 2.29 -6.97
CA ASP A 39 21.77 3.75 -7.06
C ASP A 39 21.09 4.38 -5.84
N LEU A 40 20.38 3.55 -5.06
CA LEU A 40 19.63 3.95 -3.87
C LEU A 40 20.51 4.05 -2.61
N ASN A 41 21.80 3.71 -2.70
CA ASN A 41 22.71 3.78 -1.55
C ASN A 41 22.72 5.17 -0.90
N GLY A 42 22.60 5.19 0.43
CA GLY A 42 22.54 6.40 1.25
C GLY A 42 21.15 7.07 1.30
N ALA A 43 20.14 6.51 0.64
CA ALA A 43 18.76 7.01 0.72
C ALA A 43 18.09 6.64 2.05
N VAL A 44 17.13 7.45 2.47
CA VAL A 44 16.16 7.10 3.51
C VAL A 44 14.92 6.54 2.81
N LEU A 45 14.63 5.24 2.94
CA LEU A 45 13.51 4.60 2.24
C LEU A 45 12.44 4.07 3.19
N GLY A 46 11.18 4.24 2.80
CA GLY A 46 10.01 3.77 3.55
C GLY A 46 9.34 2.56 2.90
N ALA A 47 8.64 1.76 3.72
CA ALA A 47 7.67 0.77 3.27
C ALA A 47 6.61 0.54 4.35
N GLN A 48 5.49 -0.10 4.00
CA GLN A 48 4.42 -0.38 4.94
C GLN A 48 4.82 -1.50 5.93
N ASN A 49 4.44 -1.35 7.19
CA ASN A 49 4.67 -2.34 8.24
C ASN A 49 4.04 -3.70 7.88
N GLY A 50 4.74 -4.79 8.18
CA GLY A 50 4.20 -6.13 7.99
C GLY A 50 3.98 -6.53 6.53
N THR A 51 4.71 -5.92 5.58
CA THR A 51 4.66 -6.24 4.15
C THR A 51 6.01 -6.70 3.61
N PHE A 52 5.99 -7.48 2.53
CA PHE A 52 7.21 -7.83 1.81
C PHE A 52 7.95 -6.59 1.30
N HIS A 53 7.28 -5.45 1.06
CA HIS A 53 7.94 -4.20 0.71
C HIS A 53 9.01 -3.77 1.74
N LEU A 54 8.73 -3.98 3.03
CA LEU A 54 9.66 -3.62 4.11
C LEU A 54 10.82 -4.61 4.23
N GLU A 55 10.59 -5.88 3.88
CA GLU A 55 11.63 -6.91 3.80
C GLU A 55 12.50 -6.71 2.55
N ALA A 56 11.90 -6.37 1.41
CA ALA A 56 12.57 -6.10 0.15
C ALA A 56 13.60 -4.97 0.28
N LEU A 57 13.35 -3.98 1.14
CA LEU A 57 14.32 -2.93 1.47
C LEU A 57 15.63 -3.45 2.07
N ASP A 58 15.66 -4.64 2.68
CA ASP A 58 16.90 -5.24 3.19
C ASP A 58 17.87 -5.68 2.06
N GLN A 59 17.38 -5.72 0.82
CA GLN A 59 18.20 -5.98 -0.37
C GLN A 59 18.98 -4.74 -0.83
N VAL A 60 18.71 -3.57 -0.25
CA VAL A 60 19.35 -2.30 -0.66
C VAL A 60 20.46 -1.92 0.31
N GLU A 61 21.70 -1.90 -0.17
CA GLU A 61 22.84 -1.59 0.67
C GLU A 61 22.90 -0.11 1.07
N GLY A 62 23.16 0.16 2.35
CA GLY A 62 23.49 1.50 2.86
C GLY A 62 22.33 2.48 2.92
N ILE A 63 21.08 2.00 2.94
CA ILE A 63 19.91 2.84 3.18
C ILE A 63 19.63 3.01 4.69
N GLU A 64 18.91 4.06 5.04
CA GLU A 64 18.14 4.13 6.28
C GLU A 64 16.72 3.63 6.00
N LYS A 65 16.38 2.46 6.53
CA LYS A 65 15.04 1.86 6.40
C LYS A 65 14.06 2.45 7.42
N LYS A 66 12.88 2.88 6.96
CA LYS A 66 11.75 3.32 7.78
C LYS A 66 10.50 2.52 7.46
N SER A 67 9.61 2.47 8.44
CA SER A 67 8.38 1.71 8.34
C SER A 67 7.19 2.59 8.76
N TYR A 68 6.07 2.43 8.06
CA TYR A 68 4.86 3.27 8.20
C TYR A 68 3.62 2.39 8.23
N PRO A 69 2.52 2.81 8.88
CA PRO A 69 1.34 1.97 9.03
C PRO A 69 0.59 1.74 7.71
N ASP A 70 0.55 2.73 6.83
CA ASP A 70 -0.16 2.66 5.55
C ASP A 70 0.50 3.51 4.43
N PHE A 71 -0.05 3.41 3.21
CA PHE A 71 0.42 4.17 2.05
C PHE A 71 0.14 5.68 2.11
N THR A 72 -0.87 6.11 2.86
CA THR A 72 -1.16 7.53 3.07
C THR A 72 -0.03 8.17 3.89
N ASP A 73 0.42 7.49 4.94
CA ASP A 73 1.54 7.93 5.76
C ASP A 73 2.88 7.87 5.03
N LEU A 74 3.10 6.89 4.15
CA LEU A 74 4.27 6.86 3.26
C LEU A 74 4.31 8.08 2.33
N LEU A 75 3.18 8.41 1.70
CA LEU A 75 3.09 9.56 0.80
C LEU A 75 3.29 10.88 1.57
N ASN A 76 2.72 11.01 2.77
CA ASN A 76 2.93 12.17 3.64
C ASN A 76 4.40 12.30 4.09
N ALA A 77 5.04 11.19 4.43
CA ALA A 77 6.46 11.15 4.78
C ALA A 77 7.34 11.56 3.60
N LEU A 78 7.02 11.10 2.38
CA LEU A 78 7.73 11.52 1.18
C LEU A 78 7.54 13.02 0.93
N ASN A 79 6.31 13.52 1.04
CA ASN A 79 5.98 14.91 0.75
C ASN A 79 6.60 15.91 1.71
N SER A 80 6.66 15.55 2.99
CA SER A 80 7.34 16.31 4.05
C SER A 80 8.86 16.21 3.97
N GLY A 81 9.40 15.30 3.15
CA GLY A 81 10.83 15.03 3.05
C GLY A 81 11.37 14.26 4.25
N ALA A 82 10.56 13.47 4.96
CA ALA A 82 11.01 12.55 6.01
C ALA A 82 11.71 11.30 5.45
N ILE A 83 11.39 10.93 4.20
CA ILE A 83 12.03 9.87 3.40
C ILE A 83 12.37 10.42 1.99
N ASP A 84 13.31 9.76 1.30
CA ASP A 84 13.70 10.05 -0.08
C ASP A 84 12.79 9.34 -1.09
N GLY A 85 12.29 8.17 -0.72
CA GLY A 85 11.35 7.40 -1.50
C GLY A 85 10.72 6.28 -0.68
N TYR A 86 9.73 5.59 -1.25
CA TYR A 86 9.14 4.40 -0.65
C TYR A 86 8.88 3.31 -1.68
N VAL A 87 8.90 2.06 -1.22
CA VAL A 87 8.57 0.90 -2.04
C VAL A 87 7.06 0.83 -2.26
N ALA A 88 6.66 0.61 -3.51
CA ALA A 88 5.29 0.39 -3.91
C ALA A 88 5.25 -0.50 -5.16
N GLU A 89 4.07 -0.98 -5.52
CA GLU A 89 3.82 -1.58 -6.81
C GLU A 89 3.79 -0.54 -7.94
N GLU A 90 4.10 -0.99 -9.15
CA GLU A 90 4.07 -0.16 -10.35
C GLU A 90 2.70 0.56 -10.57
N PRO A 91 1.51 -0.07 -10.40
CA PRO A 91 0.23 0.64 -10.52
C PRO A 91 0.04 1.74 -9.48
N THR A 92 0.49 1.53 -8.24
CA THR A 92 0.48 2.56 -7.18
C THR A 92 1.40 3.72 -7.55
N ALA A 93 2.54 3.45 -8.17
CA ALA A 93 3.40 4.50 -8.67
C ALA A 93 2.78 5.30 -9.82
N TYR A 94 2.14 4.63 -10.78
CA TYR A 94 1.39 5.31 -11.84
C TYR A 94 0.27 6.17 -11.28
N ASP A 95 -0.48 5.64 -10.33
CA ASP A 95 -1.55 6.36 -9.66
C ASP A 95 -1.05 7.66 -9.00
N VAL A 96 -0.11 7.52 -8.07
CA VAL A 96 0.41 8.63 -7.26
C VAL A 96 1.09 9.68 -8.16
N CYS A 97 1.88 9.26 -9.13
CA CYS A 97 2.61 10.17 -10.01
C CYS A 97 1.72 10.86 -11.04
N SER A 98 0.57 10.26 -11.41
CA SER A 98 -0.43 10.92 -12.26
C SER A 98 -1.10 12.11 -11.56
N LYS A 99 -1.25 12.03 -10.24
CA LYS A 99 -1.92 13.03 -9.39
C LYS A 99 -0.98 14.16 -8.93
N ASP A 100 0.32 13.90 -8.83
CA ASP A 100 1.32 14.89 -8.43
C ASP A 100 2.55 14.87 -9.35
N SER A 101 2.64 15.89 -10.21
CA SER A 101 3.76 16.04 -11.15
C SER A 101 5.14 16.24 -10.50
N SER A 102 5.19 16.55 -9.20
CA SER A 102 6.44 16.62 -8.42
C SER A 102 6.98 15.25 -8.03
N LEU A 103 6.19 14.20 -8.21
CA LEU A 103 6.58 12.81 -7.94
C LEU A 103 6.98 12.10 -9.24
N ALA A 104 7.82 11.08 -9.08
CA ALA A 104 8.21 10.11 -10.09
C ALA A 104 8.54 8.79 -9.40
N PHE A 105 8.86 7.76 -10.18
CA PHE A 105 9.31 6.50 -9.63
C PHE A 105 10.53 5.97 -10.36
N VAL A 106 11.37 5.22 -9.65
CA VAL A 106 12.49 4.46 -10.21
C VAL A 106 11.91 3.19 -10.86
N PRO A 107 12.04 3.00 -12.19
CA PRO A 107 11.38 1.91 -12.92
C PRO A 107 12.15 0.59 -12.75
N LEU A 108 12.15 0.07 -11.54
CA LEU A 108 12.77 -1.18 -11.18
C LEU A 108 11.96 -2.36 -11.71
N LYS A 109 12.66 -3.43 -12.11
CA LYS A 109 12.06 -4.70 -12.54
C LYS A 109 12.49 -5.81 -11.60
N ASN A 110 11.53 -6.55 -11.05
CA ASN A 110 11.84 -7.65 -10.15
C ASN A 110 12.74 -8.67 -10.85
N ASN A 111 13.74 -9.18 -10.12
CA ASN A 111 14.72 -10.17 -10.59
C ASN A 111 15.60 -9.73 -11.78
N ASP A 112 15.66 -8.43 -12.09
CA ASP A 112 16.54 -7.85 -13.11
C ASP A 112 17.28 -6.62 -12.56
N THR A 113 16.64 -5.44 -12.56
CA THR A 113 17.21 -4.19 -12.05
C THR A 113 16.80 -3.87 -10.61
N GLY A 114 15.71 -4.49 -10.15
CA GLY A 114 15.05 -4.24 -8.88
C GLY A 114 15.24 -5.34 -7.84
N PHE A 115 14.19 -5.57 -7.08
CA PHE A 115 14.17 -6.52 -5.98
C PHE A 115 14.13 -7.96 -6.49
N THR A 116 14.85 -8.85 -5.82
CA THR A 116 14.62 -10.29 -5.93
C THR A 116 13.32 -10.61 -5.23
N ALA A 117 12.38 -11.21 -5.96
CA ALA A 117 11.04 -11.50 -5.43
C ALA A 117 10.38 -12.65 -6.19
N THR A 118 9.56 -13.40 -5.48
CA THR A 118 8.68 -14.44 -6.01
C THR A 118 7.30 -13.87 -6.36
N ASP A 119 6.51 -14.65 -7.11
CA ASP A 119 5.14 -14.26 -7.44
C ASP A 119 4.25 -14.21 -6.19
N GLU A 120 4.55 -14.99 -5.15
CA GLU A 120 3.84 -14.98 -3.87
C GLU A 120 4.21 -13.79 -2.97
N GLU A 121 5.38 -13.18 -3.19
CA GLU A 121 5.86 -12.01 -2.46
C GLU A 121 5.37 -10.68 -3.05
N THR A 122 5.08 -10.65 -4.37
CA THR A 122 4.63 -9.43 -5.08
C THR A 122 3.30 -9.60 -5.80
N GLY A 123 2.68 -10.75 -5.67
CA GLY A 123 1.33 -11.02 -6.14
C GLY A 123 0.29 -10.55 -5.13
N ILE A 124 -0.96 -10.55 -5.55
CA ILE A 124 -2.12 -10.18 -4.73
C ILE A 124 -3.15 -11.30 -4.84
N ALA A 125 -3.61 -11.79 -3.69
CA ALA A 125 -4.58 -12.86 -3.60
C ALA A 125 -5.70 -12.55 -2.60
N VAL A 126 -6.85 -13.18 -2.77
CA VAL A 126 -7.92 -13.16 -1.76
C VAL A 126 -7.58 -14.16 -0.66
N ALA A 127 -7.62 -13.71 0.58
CA ALA A 127 -7.36 -14.55 1.75
C ALA A 127 -8.67 -14.96 2.45
N PHE A 128 -8.70 -16.19 2.95
CA PHE A 128 -9.79 -16.76 3.73
C PHE A 128 -9.24 -17.30 5.05
N LYS A 129 -10.15 -17.53 6.00
CA LYS A 129 -9.83 -18.27 7.22
C LYS A 129 -9.17 -19.62 6.87
N LYS A 130 -8.20 -20.04 7.69
CA LYS A 130 -7.54 -21.34 7.55
C LYS A 130 -8.54 -22.49 7.53
N GLY A 131 -8.38 -23.41 6.59
CA GLY A 131 -9.27 -24.55 6.34
C GLY A 131 -10.57 -24.18 5.63
N SER A 132 -10.66 -23.03 4.97
CA SER A 132 -11.89 -22.60 4.28
C SER A 132 -12.10 -23.35 2.97
N ASP A 133 -13.28 -23.93 2.80
CA ASP A 133 -13.72 -24.56 1.55
C ASP A 133 -13.97 -23.54 0.42
N MET A 134 -13.99 -22.24 0.73
CA MET A 134 -14.22 -21.17 -0.25
C MET A 134 -13.03 -20.95 -1.18
N VAL A 135 -11.81 -21.30 -0.77
CA VAL A 135 -10.59 -21.01 -1.53
C VAL A 135 -10.67 -21.60 -2.93
N ALA A 136 -10.98 -22.90 -3.05
CA ALA A 136 -11.07 -23.56 -4.36
C ALA A 136 -12.17 -22.97 -5.23
N THR A 137 -13.31 -22.60 -4.64
CA THR A 137 -14.45 -22.01 -5.36
C THR A 137 -14.07 -20.62 -5.89
N VAL A 138 -13.42 -19.80 -5.07
CA VAL A 138 -13.08 -18.42 -5.43
C VAL A 138 -11.86 -18.36 -6.35
N SER A 139 -10.87 -19.24 -6.20
CA SER A 139 -9.80 -19.41 -7.20
C SER A 139 -10.38 -19.71 -8.58
N ALA A 140 -11.32 -20.66 -8.68
CA ALA A 140 -11.95 -21.00 -9.96
C ALA A 140 -12.71 -19.83 -10.59
N ILE A 141 -13.34 -18.97 -9.77
CA ILE A 141 -14.00 -17.74 -10.24
C ILE A 141 -12.96 -16.73 -10.74
N ILE A 142 -11.88 -16.51 -9.99
CA ILE A 142 -10.79 -15.59 -10.36
C ILE A 142 -10.12 -16.02 -11.66
N ASP A 143 -9.94 -17.32 -11.88
CA ASP A 143 -9.34 -17.91 -13.08
C ASP A 143 -10.18 -17.67 -14.35
N GLU A 144 -11.47 -17.34 -14.22
CA GLU A 144 -12.29 -16.93 -15.36
C GLU A 144 -11.86 -15.56 -15.91
N ILE A 145 -11.15 -14.73 -15.14
CA ILE A 145 -10.75 -13.38 -15.53
C ILE A 145 -9.44 -13.44 -16.33
N PRO A 146 -9.45 -13.17 -17.65
CA PRO A 146 -8.24 -13.23 -18.47
C PRO A 146 -7.19 -12.21 -18.02
N THR A 147 -5.90 -12.52 -18.20
CA THR A 147 -4.79 -11.62 -17.86
C THR A 147 -4.92 -10.23 -18.50
N GLU A 148 -5.30 -10.16 -19.77
CA GLU A 148 -5.52 -8.89 -20.48
C GLU A 148 -6.65 -8.07 -19.85
N THR A 149 -7.73 -8.73 -19.41
CA THR A 149 -8.82 -8.08 -18.68
C THR A 149 -8.35 -7.56 -17.32
N ARG A 150 -7.52 -8.34 -16.60
CA ARG A 150 -6.92 -7.92 -15.33
C ARG A 150 -6.05 -6.68 -15.50
N GLN A 151 -5.23 -6.62 -16.56
CA GLN A 151 -4.34 -5.50 -16.85
C GLN A 151 -5.11 -4.25 -17.30
N GLU A 152 -6.05 -4.42 -18.23
CA GLU A 152 -6.89 -3.31 -18.70
C GLU A 152 -7.76 -2.75 -17.57
N LEU A 153 -8.34 -3.60 -16.72
CA LEU A 153 -9.07 -3.15 -15.55
C LEU A 153 -8.17 -2.31 -14.63
N MET A 154 -6.94 -2.73 -14.34
CA MET A 154 -6.02 -1.94 -13.52
C MET A 154 -5.74 -0.57 -14.14
N ARG A 155 -5.51 -0.51 -15.45
CA ARG A 155 -5.32 0.74 -16.19
C ARG A 155 -6.53 1.68 -16.02
N GLN A 156 -7.75 1.15 -16.18
CA GLN A 156 -8.99 1.91 -15.99
C GLN A 156 -9.15 2.39 -14.54
N ILE A 157 -8.81 1.55 -13.55
CA ILE A 157 -8.92 1.91 -12.13
C ILE A 157 -7.92 3.01 -11.75
N VAL A 158 -6.69 2.98 -12.28
CA VAL A 158 -5.73 4.09 -12.12
C VAL A 158 -6.33 5.39 -12.65
N GLU A 159 -6.93 5.38 -13.85
CA GLU A 159 -7.61 6.55 -14.43
C GLU A 159 -8.80 7.04 -13.59
N ILE A 160 -9.64 6.12 -13.10
CA ILE A 160 -10.79 6.43 -12.23
C ILE A 160 -10.31 7.12 -10.96
N SER A 161 -9.26 6.59 -10.34
CA SER A 161 -8.77 7.12 -9.07
C SER A 161 -8.19 8.54 -9.21
N ALA A 162 -7.77 8.96 -10.42
CA ALA A 162 -7.31 10.32 -10.70
C ALA A 162 -8.44 11.37 -10.60
N ASN A 163 -9.70 10.95 -10.73
CA ASN A 163 -10.85 11.84 -10.57
C ASN A 163 -12.09 11.07 -10.06
N THR A 164 -12.13 10.83 -8.74
CA THR A 164 -13.12 9.96 -8.10
C THR A 164 -14.56 10.42 -8.23
N ASP A 165 -14.80 11.71 -8.43
CA ASP A 165 -16.14 12.31 -8.50
C ASP A 165 -16.70 12.38 -9.93
N VAL A 166 -15.92 12.00 -10.94
CA VAL A 166 -16.34 12.02 -12.34
C VAL A 166 -16.59 10.59 -12.81
N GLU A 167 -17.79 10.37 -13.34
CA GLU A 167 -18.15 9.09 -13.96
C GLU A 167 -17.21 8.76 -15.12
N TYR A 168 -16.70 7.53 -15.10
CA TYR A 168 -15.81 7.00 -16.10
C TYR A 168 -16.58 6.81 -17.40
N ALA A 169 -16.01 7.30 -18.49
CA ALA A 169 -16.73 7.43 -19.75
C ALA A 169 -17.06 6.10 -20.43
N SER A 170 -16.42 5.00 -20.01
CA SER A 170 -16.52 3.67 -20.65
C SER A 170 -16.90 2.61 -19.63
N ALA A 171 -17.45 1.49 -20.12
CA ALA A 171 -17.63 0.32 -19.28
C ALA A 171 -16.28 -0.23 -18.79
N LEU A 172 -16.27 -0.80 -17.59
CA LEU A 172 -15.10 -1.52 -17.09
C LEU A 172 -14.84 -2.76 -17.95
N ALA A 173 -13.57 -3.13 -18.11
CA ALA A 173 -13.15 -4.29 -18.87
C ALA A 173 -13.62 -5.61 -18.23
N LEU A 174 -13.75 -5.63 -16.89
CA LEU A 174 -14.36 -6.75 -16.17
C LEU A 174 -15.87 -6.52 -16.05
N GLU A 175 -16.64 -7.26 -16.84
CA GLU A 175 -18.09 -7.30 -16.74
C GLU A 175 -18.51 -8.03 -15.46
N ILE A 176 -19.22 -7.34 -14.58
CA ILE A 176 -19.78 -7.93 -13.35
C ILE A 176 -21.18 -8.46 -13.69
N PRO A 177 -21.44 -9.77 -13.52
CA PRO A 177 -22.77 -10.31 -13.77
C PRO A 177 -23.79 -9.76 -12.77
N GLU A 178 -25.06 -9.70 -13.19
CA GLU A 178 -26.16 -9.36 -12.28
C GLU A 178 -26.33 -10.44 -11.21
N THR A 179 -26.62 -10.03 -9.97
CA THR A 179 -26.89 -10.90 -8.83
C THR A 179 -28.09 -10.36 -8.05
N ASP A 180 -28.98 -11.25 -7.63
CA ASP A 180 -30.11 -10.90 -6.75
C ASP A 180 -29.75 -11.00 -5.26
N GLY A 181 -28.51 -11.42 -4.95
CA GLY A 181 -28.02 -11.56 -3.58
C GLY A 181 -28.71 -12.66 -2.78
N SER A 182 -29.45 -13.56 -3.43
CA SER A 182 -30.25 -14.59 -2.75
C SER A 182 -29.41 -15.60 -1.96
N ASN A 183 -28.12 -15.73 -2.25
CA ASN A 183 -27.19 -16.60 -1.51
C ASN A 183 -26.55 -15.91 -0.29
N GLY A 184 -27.05 -14.74 0.13
CA GLY A 184 -26.62 -14.05 1.34
C GLY A 184 -25.58 -12.96 1.09
N THR A 185 -24.74 -12.70 2.09
CA THR A 185 -23.76 -11.61 2.07
C THR A 185 -22.34 -12.15 2.08
N PHE A 186 -21.50 -11.65 1.18
CA PHE A 186 -20.05 -11.89 1.17
C PHE A 186 -19.35 -10.70 1.82
N LYS A 187 -18.85 -10.88 3.05
CA LYS A 187 -18.21 -9.82 3.84
C LYS A 187 -16.71 -9.80 3.57
N VAL A 188 -16.23 -8.71 3.00
CA VAL A 188 -14.82 -8.58 2.60
C VAL A 188 -14.16 -7.45 3.38
N ALA A 189 -13.05 -7.75 4.05
CA ALA A 189 -12.20 -6.73 4.68
C ALA A 189 -11.11 -6.24 3.72
N MET A 190 -10.83 -4.95 3.80
CA MET A 190 -9.73 -4.26 3.13
C MET A 190 -9.33 -3.01 3.92
N GLU A 191 -8.27 -2.31 3.52
CA GLU A 191 -7.85 -1.08 4.21
C GLU A 191 -8.74 0.11 3.86
N CYS A 192 -9.08 0.24 2.57
CA CYS A 192 -9.62 1.44 1.94
C CYS A 192 -8.66 2.65 2.01
N ALA A 193 -7.35 2.40 2.03
CA ALA A 193 -6.28 3.41 2.11
C ALA A 193 -5.09 3.11 1.17
N TYR A 194 -5.31 2.27 0.16
CA TYR A 194 -4.29 1.70 -0.71
C TYR A 194 -4.68 1.80 -2.19
N SER A 195 -4.67 3.02 -2.72
CA SER A 195 -4.93 3.28 -4.14
C SER A 195 -3.79 2.73 -5.03
N PRO A 196 -4.07 2.15 -6.21
CA PRO A 196 -5.38 1.97 -6.87
C PRO A 196 -6.12 0.68 -6.48
N PHE A 197 -5.59 -0.12 -5.56
CA PHE A 197 -6.17 -1.42 -5.20
C PHE A 197 -7.48 -1.27 -4.42
N ASN A 198 -7.49 -0.46 -3.35
CA ASN A 198 -8.69 -0.12 -2.60
C ASN A 198 -8.53 1.25 -1.91
N TRP A 199 -9.44 2.18 -2.13
CA TRP A 199 -9.41 3.51 -1.49
C TRP A 199 -10.81 3.93 -1.02
N THR A 200 -10.84 4.94 -0.14
CA THR A 200 -12.08 5.58 0.30
C THR A 200 -12.39 6.82 -0.54
N GLN A 201 -13.64 6.96 -0.98
CA GLN A 201 -14.19 8.16 -1.62
C GLN A 201 -15.56 8.54 -1.02
N THR A 202 -16.05 9.74 -1.33
CA THR A 202 -17.27 10.32 -0.73
C THR A 202 -18.54 10.12 -1.56
N THR A 203 -18.43 9.49 -2.73
CA THR A 203 -19.53 9.25 -3.67
C THR A 203 -19.58 7.78 -4.08
N ASP A 204 -20.75 7.31 -4.52
CA ASP A 204 -20.96 5.97 -5.07
C ASP A 204 -20.56 5.87 -6.56
N ALA A 205 -19.95 6.92 -7.10
CA ALA A 205 -19.54 7.00 -8.50
C ALA A 205 -18.58 5.87 -8.89
N ASN A 206 -18.58 5.51 -10.17
CA ASN A 206 -17.66 4.52 -10.73
C ASN A 206 -17.77 3.14 -10.08
N GLY A 207 -18.97 2.78 -9.60
CA GLY A 207 -19.24 1.47 -9.01
C GLY A 207 -18.63 1.26 -7.62
N ALA A 208 -18.39 2.35 -6.88
CA ALA A 208 -17.93 2.32 -5.50
C ALA A 208 -18.99 1.66 -4.58
N VAL A 209 -18.53 0.97 -3.56
CA VAL A 209 -19.36 0.16 -2.64
C VAL A 209 -19.40 0.83 -1.27
N PRO A 210 -20.56 1.00 -0.62
CA PRO A 210 -20.62 1.56 0.72
C PRO A 210 -19.71 0.83 1.71
N ILE A 211 -18.95 1.56 2.51
CA ILE A 211 -18.15 0.98 3.59
C ILE A 211 -19.07 0.74 4.78
N SER A 212 -19.19 -0.52 5.21
CA SER A 212 -20.06 -0.90 6.31
C SER A 212 -19.70 -0.13 7.59
N GLY A 213 -20.73 0.43 8.23
CA GLY A 213 -20.58 1.23 9.45
C GLY A 213 -20.00 2.64 9.27
N LYS A 214 -19.79 3.11 8.04
CA LYS A 214 -19.29 4.48 7.76
C LYS A 214 -20.26 5.25 6.86
N ASP A 215 -20.86 6.32 7.39
CA ASP A 215 -21.82 7.15 6.66
C ASP A 215 -21.14 7.95 5.54
N ASN A 216 -21.71 7.90 4.33
CA ASN A 216 -21.24 8.64 3.14
C ASN A 216 -19.79 8.34 2.71
N LEU A 217 -19.25 7.17 3.08
CA LEU A 217 -17.95 6.71 2.64
C LEU A 217 -18.08 5.41 1.84
N TYR A 218 -17.42 5.38 0.69
CA TYR A 218 -17.47 4.28 -0.26
C TYR A 218 -16.07 3.78 -0.57
N ALA A 219 -15.90 2.46 -0.69
CA ALA A 219 -14.70 1.82 -1.17
C ALA A 219 -14.76 1.70 -2.69
N ASN A 220 -13.67 2.04 -3.36
CA ASN A 220 -13.50 1.74 -4.79
C ASN A 220 -12.07 1.24 -5.03
N GLY A 221 -11.85 0.65 -6.19
CA GLY A 221 -10.55 0.15 -6.62
C GLY A 221 -10.57 -1.25 -7.18
N TYR A 222 -9.39 -1.69 -7.58
CA TYR A 222 -9.20 -2.97 -8.25
C TYR A 222 -9.71 -4.15 -7.41
N ASP A 223 -9.36 -4.18 -6.13
CA ASP A 223 -9.81 -5.23 -5.20
C ASP A 223 -11.32 -5.17 -5.00
N VAL A 224 -11.92 -3.98 -4.99
CA VAL A 224 -13.36 -3.80 -4.85
C VAL A 224 -14.09 -4.37 -6.08
N VAL A 225 -13.59 -4.10 -7.29
CA VAL A 225 -14.18 -4.63 -8.52
C VAL A 225 -14.05 -6.16 -8.57
N VAL A 226 -12.89 -6.71 -8.19
CA VAL A 226 -12.69 -8.16 -8.09
C VAL A 226 -13.62 -8.78 -7.03
N ALA A 227 -13.75 -8.16 -5.86
CA ALA A 227 -14.66 -8.63 -4.81
C ALA A 227 -16.13 -8.59 -5.23
N ARG A 228 -16.54 -7.56 -6.00
CA ARG A 228 -17.89 -7.47 -6.57
C ARG A 228 -18.14 -8.59 -7.59
N TYR A 229 -17.16 -8.85 -8.46
CA TYR A 229 -17.24 -9.95 -9.43
C TYR A 229 -17.40 -11.30 -8.71
N ILE A 230 -16.58 -11.56 -7.69
CA ILE A 230 -16.67 -12.78 -6.86
C ILE A 230 -18.05 -12.90 -6.20
N ALA A 231 -18.52 -11.85 -5.52
CA ALA A 231 -19.82 -11.86 -4.86
C ALA A 231 -20.96 -12.16 -5.85
N ALA A 232 -20.94 -11.53 -7.02
CA ALA A 232 -21.94 -11.75 -8.06
C ALA A 232 -21.93 -13.19 -8.60
N LYS A 233 -20.73 -13.75 -8.84
CA LYS A 233 -20.57 -15.14 -9.27
C LYS A 233 -21.00 -16.16 -8.21
N LEU A 234 -20.94 -15.79 -6.93
CA LEU A 234 -21.48 -16.56 -5.82
C LEU A 234 -22.99 -16.36 -5.61
N GLY A 235 -23.64 -15.44 -6.33
CA GLY A 235 -25.05 -15.07 -6.12
C GLY A 235 -25.29 -14.32 -4.80
N MET A 236 -24.26 -13.67 -4.26
CA MET A 236 -24.25 -12.99 -2.97
C MET A 236 -24.22 -11.46 -3.16
N THR A 237 -24.62 -10.74 -2.12
CA THR A 237 -24.40 -9.29 -1.99
C THR A 237 -23.03 -9.03 -1.39
N LEU A 238 -22.23 -8.14 -1.97
CA LEU A 238 -20.96 -7.71 -1.36
C LEU A 238 -21.21 -6.73 -0.21
N GLU A 239 -20.52 -6.93 0.91
CA GLU A 239 -20.40 -5.94 1.98
C GLU A 239 -18.92 -5.69 2.29
N VAL A 240 -18.48 -4.44 2.17
CA VAL A 240 -17.07 -4.05 2.40
C VAL A 240 -16.88 -3.52 3.81
N TYR A 241 -15.82 -3.97 4.48
CA TYR A 241 -15.40 -3.48 5.78
C TYR A 241 -13.98 -2.92 5.71
N SER A 242 -13.77 -1.75 6.30
CA SER A 242 -12.46 -1.11 6.39
C SER A 242 -11.79 -1.44 7.72
N TYR A 243 -10.56 -1.97 7.66
CA TYR A 243 -9.72 -2.35 8.80
C TYR A 243 -8.30 -1.84 8.61
N GLU A 244 -7.59 -1.57 9.69
CA GLU A 244 -6.13 -1.37 9.65
C GLU A 244 -5.43 -2.67 9.20
N TRP A 245 -4.30 -2.56 8.48
CA TRP A 245 -3.53 -3.70 7.95
C TRP A 245 -3.35 -4.85 8.94
N ASP A 246 -2.82 -4.53 10.12
CA ASP A 246 -2.49 -5.50 11.18
C ASP A 246 -3.73 -6.23 11.75
N SER A 247 -4.94 -5.72 11.48
CA SER A 247 -6.20 -6.30 11.96
C SER A 247 -6.87 -7.22 10.95
N LEU A 248 -6.46 -7.23 9.67
CA LEU A 248 -7.13 -7.98 8.61
C LEU A 248 -7.16 -9.49 8.87
N ILE A 249 -5.99 -10.09 9.17
CA ILE A 249 -5.89 -11.54 9.43
C ILE A 249 -6.71 -11.93 10.67
N ALA A 250 -6.68 -11.13 11.73
CA ALA A 250 -7.47 -11.40 12.93
C ALA A 250 -8.98 -11.35 12.63
N ALA A 251 -9.42 -10.40 11.80
CA ALA A 251 -10.82 -10.26 11.40
C ALA A 251 -11.33 -11.51 10.68
N VAL A 252 -10.60 -12.02 9.67
CA VAL A 252 -11.02 -13.22 8.93
C VAL A 252 -10.93 -14.49 9.79
N GLN A 253 -9.92 -14.62 10.65
CA GLN A 253 -9.79 -15.76 11.55
C GLN A 253 -10.93 -15.85 12.56
N SER A 254 -11.36 -14.71 13.08
CA SER A 254 -12.49 -14.62 14.02
C SER A 254 -13.84 -14.90 13.36
N GLY A 255 -13.94 -14.80 12.02
CA GLY A 255 -15.20 -14.86 11.28
C GLY A 255 -16.01 -13.56 11.32
N ALA A 256 -15.39 -12.43 11.70
CA ALA A 256 -16.02 -11.12 11.59
C ALA A 256 -16.28 -10.72 10.12
N VAL A 257 -15.40 -11.18 9.23
CA VAL A 257 -15.51 -11.11 7.77
C VAL A 257 -15.21 -12.48 7.16
N ASP A 258 -15.64 -12.71 5.93
CA ASP A 258 -15.49 -14.00 5.23
C ASP A 258 -14.15 -14.07 4.48
N ALA A 259 -13.68 -12.94 3.97
CA ALA A 259 -12.46 -12.85 3.18
C ALA A 259 -11.71 -11.52 3.36
N ILE A 260 -10.46 -11.49 2.90
CA ILE A 260 -9.63 -10.28 2.75
C ILE A 260 -9.33 -10.10 1.25
N ALA A 261 -9.59 -8.92 0.71
CA ALA A 261 -9.14 -8.51 -0.63
C ALA A 261 -8.57 -7.09 -0.53
N ALA A 262 -7.26 -7.00 -0.29
CA ALA A 262 -6.64 -5.79 0.25
C ALA A 262 -5.22 -5.56 -0.28
N GLY A 263 -4.92 -5.90 -1.54
CA GLY A 263 -3.54 -5.84 -2.04
C GLY A 263 -2.60 -6.83 -1.32
N MET A 264 -3.14 -7.90 -0.72
CA MET A 264 -2.37 -8.79 0.16
C MET A 264 -1.66 -9.91 -0.61
N SER A 265 -0.34 -9.91 -0.51
CA SER A 265 0.50 -11.00 -1.04
C SER A 265 0.42 -12.28 -0.19
N PRO A 266 0.33 -13.47 -0.82
CA PRO A 266 0.26 -14.75 -0.13
C PRO A 266 1.64 -15.25 0.33
N THR A 267 2.34 -14.44 1.12
CA THR A 267 3.67 -14.81 1.65
C THR A 267 3.59 -16.08 2.50
N ALA A 268 4.69 -16.82 2.58
CA ALA A 268 4.75 -18.07 3.34
C ALA A 268 4.29 -17.90 4.80
N GLU A 269 4.70 -16.82 5.48
CA GLU A 269 4.29 -16.51 6.84
C GLU A 269 2.78 -16.28 6.97
N ARG A 270 2.16 -15.56 6.03
CA ARG A 270 0.71 -15.35 6.06
C ARG A 270 -0.04 -16.63 5.72
N ALA A 271 0.49 -17.44 4.80
CA ALA A 271 -0.09 -18.72 4.43
C ALA A 271 -0.08 -19.75 5.58
N GLU A 272 0.71 -19.56 6.63
CA GLU A 272 0.58 -20.35 7.86
C GLU A 272 -0.70 -20.00 8.63
N GLN A 273 -1.16 -18.75 8.53
CA GLN A 273 -2.28 -18.21 9.30
C GLN A 273 -3.60 -18.30 8.55
N VAL A 274 -3.63 -17.96 7.27
CA VAL A 274 -4.81 -17.92 6.39
C VAL A 274 -4.60 -18.82 5.17
N ASP A 275 -5.67 -19.11 4.43
CA ASP A 275 -5.56 -19.75 3.12
C ASP A 275 -5.79 -18.73 2.02
N PHE A 276 -4.99 -18.79 0.97
CA PHE A 276 -5.09 -17.86 -0.15
C PHE A 276 -5.60 -18.57 -1.40
N THR A 277 -6.31 -17.79 -2.21
CA THR A 277 -6.52 -18.08 -3.63
C THR A 277 -5.20 -17.92 -4.41
N ASP A 278 -5.22 -18.26 -5.69
CA ASP A 278 -4.13 -17.91 -6.61
C ASP A 278 -4.05 -16.40 -6.81
N CYS A 279 -2.86 -15.89 -7.12
CA CYS A 279 -2.66 -14.46 -7.35
C CYS A 279 -3.51 -13.97 -8.53
N TYR A 280 -4.33 -12.96 -8.28
CA TYR A 280 -5.12 -12.30 -9.32
C TYR A 280 -4.40 -11.11 -9.95
N TYR A 281 -3.30 -10.65 -9.36
CA TYR A 281 -2.48 -9.57 -9.90
C TYR A 281 -1.02 -9.74 -9.47
N ASN A 282 -0.06 -9.43 -10.34
CA ASN A 282 1.37 -9.42 -10.05
C ASN A 282 1.99 -8.16 -10.66
N SER A 283 2.92 -7.53 -9.94
CA SER A 283 3.59 -6.31 -10.42
C SER A 283 5.03 -6.22 -9.95
N ASN A 284 5.81 -5.41 -10.68
CA ASN A 284 7.12 -5.01 -10.21
C ASN A 284 7.01 -4.10 -8.99
N LEU A 285 7.95 -4.24 -8.07
CA LEU A 285 8.16 -3.27 -7.01
C LEU A 285 9.08 -2.15 -7.53
N VAL A 286 8.67 -0.91 -7.25
CA VAL A 286 9.36 0.32 -7.65
C VAL A 286 9.60 1.22 -6.44
N ILE A 287 10.40 2.27 -6.61
CA ILE A 287 10.59 3.31 -5.59
C ILE A 287 9.92 4.60 -6.06
N ILE A 288 8.85 5.02 -5.39
CA ILE A 288 8.23 6.34 -5.60
C ILE A 288 9.08 7.37 -4.85
N TYR A 289 9.45 8.45 -5.53
CA TYR A 289 10.29 9.52 -4.98
C TYR A 289 9.76 10.90 -5.39
N LYS A 290 10.20 11.93 -4.67
CA LYS A 290 9.92 13.33 -5.00
C LYS A 290 11.08 13.89 -5.82
N LYS A 291 10.81 14.54 -6.94
CA LYS A 291 11.80 15.19 -7.81
C LYS A 291 12.59 16.30 -7.11
#